data_AF-A0A7K2JCT6-F1
#
_entry.id   AF-A0A7K2JCT6-F1
#
_cell.length_a   1.000
_cell.length_b   1.000
_cell.length_c   1.000
_cell.angle_alpha   90.00
_cell.angle_beta   90.00
_cell.angle_gamma   90.00
#
_symmetry.space_group_name_H-M   'P 1'
#
loop_
_entity.id
_entity.type
_entity.pdbx_description
1 polymer ?
#
loop_
_entity_poly.entity_id
_entity_poly.type
_entity_poly.pdbx_seq_one_letter_code
_entity_poly.pdbx_strand_id
1 'polypeptide(L)'
;AGYTLWEETAARMVDAQAPGLAGRVRELGSIPGSGPGWPVRLLEECSLLHLLDTAWLGRERLPEPLAATVRTRVGLPVSAEGPPVRDHWLVLAQYDTADGRLTTRRIWLYGRESGRTALLLSFGAAGRTPELALPVGVTIDAELTPYPGGGLRADLGRRFATPVAVPGTPPPGGPAEAALAAYGEALRGDPWLDGWPVTLRDVIPVPSGGGW
;
A
#
# COMPACT_ATOMS: atom_id res chain seq x y z
N ALA A 1 21.55 10.57 21.43
CA ALA A 1 22.23 11.51 20.51
C ALA A 1 21.76 11.34 19.06
N GLY A 2 21.70 10.11 18.50
CA GLY A 2 21.29 9.90 17.10
C GLY A 2 19.81 10.17 16.79
N TYR A 3 18.88 9.82 17.70
CA TYR A 3 17.44 10.00 17.48
C TYR A 3 17.02 11.46 17.18
N THR A 4 17.65 12.43 17.86
CA THR A 4 17.38 13.86 17.69
C THR A 4 17.73 14.35 16.27
N LEU A 5 18.83 13.86 15.70
CA LEU A 5 19.25 14.23 14.34
C LEU A 5 18.26 13.75 13.28
N TRP A 6 17.73 12.54 13.44
CA TRP A 6 16.74 11.97 12.53
C TRP A 6 15.42 12.74 12.58
N GLU A 7 14.95 13.10 13.78
CA GLU A 7 13.74 13.92 13.93
C GLU A 7 13.90 15.33 13.36
N GLU A 8 15.05 15.98 13.57
CA GLU A 8 15.35 17.29 12.95
C GLU A 8 15.32 17.20 11.41
N THR A 9 15.88 16.13 10.86
CA THR A 9 15.88 15.89 9.40
C THR A 9 14.46 15.64 8.90
N ALA A 10 13.68 14.81 9.59
CA ALA A 10 12.30 14.54 9.24
C ALA A 10 11.41 15.80 9.32
N ALA A 11 11.63 16.66 10.32
CA ALA A 11 10.93 17.94 10.43
C ALA A 11 11.21 18.84 9.21
N ARG A 12 12.47 18.94 8.78
CA ARG A 12 12.83 19.68 7.55
C ARG A 12 12.15 19.12 6.30
N MET A 13 11.97 17.81 6.21
CA MET A 13 11.22 17.19 5.10
C MET A 13 9.74 17.58 5.11
N VAL A 14 9.12 17.67 6.28
CA VAL A 14 7.73 18.17 6.42
C VAL A 14 7.66 19.63 5.99
N ASP A 15 8.58 20.48 6.43
CA ASP A 15 8.65 21.89 6.04
C ASP A 15 8.81 22.03 4.51
N ALA A 16 9.58 21.12 3.89
CA ALA A 16 9.78 21.02 2.45
C ALA A 16 8.62 20.36 1.68
N GLN A 17 7.49 20.06 2.33
CA GLN A 17 6.32 19.40 1.72
C GLN A 17 6.60 17.98 1.19
N ALA A 18 7.50 17.25 1.85
CA ALA A 18 7.86 15.86 1.55
C ALA A 18 7.58 14.92 2.75
N PRO A 19 6.33 14.77 3.18
CA PRO A 19 6.00 13.99 4.38
C PRO A 19 6.31 12.49 4.22
N GLY A 20 6.33 11.95 2.98
CA GLY A 20 6.74 10.58 2.72
C GLY A 20 8.23 10.36 3.01
N LEU A 21 9.09 11.32 2.63
CA LEU A 21 10.51 11.31 2.99
C LEU A 21 10.70 11.46 4.51
N ALA A 22 9.88 12.30 5.16
CA ALA A 22 9.91 12.43 6.62
C ALA A 22 9.64 11.08 7.33
N GLY A 23 8.68 10.30 6.84
CA GLY A 23 8.41 8.94 7.33
C GLY A 23 9.64 8.03 7.20
N ARG A 24 10.22 7.95 6.00
CA ARG A 24 11.41 7.13 5.72
C ARG A 24 12.62 7.52 6.57
N VAL A 25 12.84 8.81 6.81
CA VAL A 25 13.92 9.30 7.69
C VAL A 25 13.71 8.84 9.15
N ARG A 26 12.47 8.85 9.65
CA ARG A 26 12.17 8.33 11.00
C ARG A 26 12.37 6.82 11.08
N GLU A 27 11.96 6.08 10.05
CA GLU A 27 12.19 4.64 9.94
C GLU A 27 13.69 4.32 10.00
N LEU A 28 14.53 5.02 9.24
CA LEU A 28 15.99 4.89 9.32
C LEU A 28 16.52 5.11 10.75
N GLY A 29 16.00 6.11 11.46
CA GLY A 29 16.38 6.39 12.84
C GLY A 29 16.03 5.29 13.84
N SER A 30 15.06 4.43 13.52
CA SER A 30 14.61 3.31 14.36
C SER A 30 15.42 2.01 14.15
N ILE A 31 16.16 1.89 13.05
CA ILE A 31 16.84 0.64 12.69
C ILE A 31 18.06 0.35 13.57
N PRO A 32 18.96 1.32 13.88
CA PRO A 32 20.14 1.04 14.70
C PRO A 32 19.78 0.43 16.06
N GLY A 33 20.35 -0.74 16.36
CA GLY A 33 20.08 -1.44 17.62
C GLY A 33 18.79 -2.26 17.64
N SER A 34 18.07 -2.40 16.52
CA SER A 34 16.85 -3.24 16.39
C SER A 34 17.11 -4.77 16.38
N GLY A 35 18.26 -5.21 16.90
CA GLY A 35 18.66 -6.62 16.94
C GLY A 35 19.53 -7.08 15.76
N PRO A 36 19.74 -8.40 15.62
CA PRO A 36 20.63 -8.96 14.59
C PRO A 36 20.28 -8.48 13.18
N GLY A 37 21.30 -8.23 12.36
CA GLY A 37 21.13 -7.80 10.97
C GLY A 37 20.75 -6.32 10.76
N TRP A 38 20.66 -5.50 11.82
CA TRP A 38 20.33 -4.08 11.68
C TRP A 38 21.23 -3.29 10.71
N PRO A 39 22.55 -3.55 10.57
CA PRO A 39 23.37 -2.78 9.63
C PRO A 39 22.96 -3.02 8.16
N VAL A 40 22.56 -4.25 7.84
CA VAL A 40 22.10 -4.62 6.49
C VAL A 40 20.76 -3.95 6.20
N ARG A 41 19.80 -4.03 7.12
CA ARG A 41 18.50 -3.35 6.99
C ARG A 41 18.65 -1.83 6.83
N LEU A 42 19.57 -1.23 7.59
CA LEU A 42 19.84 0.21 7.46
C LEU A 42 20.38 0.55 6.06
N LEU A 43 21.29 -0.27 5.52
CA LEU A 43 21.82 -0.08 4.17
C LEU A 43 20.72 -0.24 3.10
N GLU A 44 19.85 -1.24 3.25
CA GLU A 44 18.70 -1.47 2.35
C GLU A 44 17.77 -0.24 2.31
N GLU A 45 17.35 0.26 3.47
CA GLU A 45 16.49 1.44 3.56
C GLU A 45 17.18 2.72 3.06
N CYS A 46 18.48 2.90 3.35
CA CYS A 46 19.26 3.99 2.77
C CYS A 46 19.33 3.92 1.24
N SER A 47 19.44 2.70 0.68
CA SER A 47 19.48 2.49 -0.77
C SER A 47 18.13 2.82 -1.42
N LEU A 48 17.03 2.42 -0.80
CA LEU A 48 15.68 2.77 -1.25
C LEU A 48 15.41 4.28 -1.16
N LEU A 49 15.88 4.94 -0.10
CA LEU A 49 15.78 6.40 0.03
C LEU A 49 16.61 7.13 -1.04
N HIS A 50 17.83 6.67 -1.29
CA HIS A 50 18.68 7.21 -2.35
C HIS A 50 18.08 7.01 -3.75
N LEU A 51 17.45 5.86 -4.00
CA LEU A 51 16.73 5.60 -5.24
C LEU A 51 15.57 6.59 -5.41
N LEU A 52 14.83 6.89 -4.33
CA LEU A 52 13.70 7.82 -4.37
C LEU A 52 14.15 9.25 -4.65
N ASP A 53 15.23 9.70 -4.00
CA ASP A 53 15.84 11.00 -4.25
C ASP A 53 16.33 11.12 -5.70
N THR A 54 17.03 10.10 -6.20
CA THR A 54 17.49 10.04 -7.60
C THR A 54 16.31 10.10 -8.58
N ALA A 55 15.25 9.35 -8.31
CA ALA A 55 14.04 9.33 -9.13
C ALA A 55 13.31 10.69 -9.07
N TRP A 56 13.26 11.34 -7.91
CA TRP A 56 12.64 12.66 -7.75
C TRP A 56 13.39 13.77 -8.53
N LEU A 57 14.71 13.78 -8.44
CA LEU A 57 15.57 14.71 -9.19
C LEU A 57 15.51 14.46 -10.70
N GLY A 58 15.31 13.19 -11.11
CA GLY A 58 15.22 12.77 -12.50
C GLY A 58 13.81 12.67 -13.07
N ARG A 59 12.77 13.04 -12.32
CA ARG A 59 11.36 12.66 -12.59
C ARG A 59 10.83 13.04 -13.97
N GLU A 60 11.30 14.16 -14.54
CA GLU A 60 10.87 14.66 -15.85
C GLU A 60 11.29 13.73 -17.02
N ARG A 61 12.19 12.78 -16.75
CA ARG A 61 12.63 11.75 -17.72
C ARG A 61 11.97 10.39 -17.48
N LEU A 62 11.20 10.24 -16.42
CA LEU A 62 10.54 8.97 -16.10
C LEU A 62 9.27 8.83 -16.93
N PRO A 63 8.86 7.60 -17.29
CA PRO A 63 7.52 7.36 -17.78
C PRO A 63 6.49 7.89 -16.78
N GLU A 64 5.41 8.50 -17.27
CA GLU A 64 4.42 9.19 -16.42
C GLU A 64 3.88 8.33 -15.26
N PRO A 65 3.59 7.02 -15.42
CA PRO A 65 3.21 6.18 -14.30
C PRO A 65 4.27 6.16 -13.19
N LEU A 66 5.55 5.94 -13.54
CA LEU A 66 6.61 5.91 -12.54
C LEU A 66 6.83 7.30 -11.91
N ALA A 67 6.68 8.38 -12.67
CA ALA A 67 6.72 9.74 -12.12
C ALA A 67 5.59 9.97 -11.09
N ALA A 68 4.39 9.46 -11.35
CA ALA A 68 3.28 9.51 -10.41
C ALA A 68 3.52 8.68 -9.14
N THR A 69 4.13 7.49 -9.28
CA THR A 69 4.60 6.68 -8.14
C THR A 69 5.56 7.47 -7.28
N VAL A 70 6.58 8.09 -7.89
CA VAL A 70 7.59 8.89 -7.20
C VAL A 70 6.95 10.06 -6.44
N ARG A 71 6.03 10.82 -7.07
CA ARG A 71 5.28 11.90 -6.38
C ARG A 71 4.54 11.37 -5.14
N THR A 72 3.87 10.23 -5.27
CA THR A 72 3.16 9.58 -4.16
C THR A 72 4.11 9.16 -3.04
N ARG A 73 5.27 8.58 -3.37
CA ARG A 73 6.28 8.11 -2.40
C ARG A 73 6.99 9.26 -1.66
N VAL A 74 7.20 10.40 -2.31
CA VAL A 74 7.68 11.63 -1.66
C VAL A 74 6.62 12.21 -0.71
N GLY A 75 5.35 11.90 -0.94
CA GLY A 75 4.22 12.33 -0.12
C GLY A 75 3.47 13.53 -0.66
N LEU A 76 3.58 13.82 -1.97
CA LEU A 76 2.73 14.83 -2.60
C LEU A 76 1.27 14.36 -2.59
N PRO A 77 0.31 15.27 -2.40
CA PRO A 77 -1.10 14.93 -2.54
C PRO A 77 -1.36 14.52 -3.99
N VAL A 78 -1.91 13.31 -4.15
CA VAL A 78 -2.36 12.77 -5.43
C VAL A 78 -3.84 12.45 -5.27
N SER A 79 -4.64 12.74 -6.29
CA SER A 79 -6.05 12.36 -6.35
C SER A 79 -6.22 11.16 -7.26
N ALA A 80 -7.26 10.37 -7.02
CA ALA A 80 -7.68 9.36 -7.98
C ALA A 80 -8.00 10.04 -9.34
N GLU A 81 -7.58 9.40 -10.42
CA GLU A 81 -7.75 9.92 -11.78
C GLU A 81 -8.11 8.81 -12.77
N GLY A 82 -8.68 9.22 -13.91
CA GLY A 82 -9.15 8.30 -14.93
C GLY A 82 -10.61 7.84 -14.76
N PRO A 83 -11.11 6.99 -15.66
CA PRO A 83 -12.50 6.57 -15.66
C PRO A 83 -12.78 5.64 -14.46
N PRO A 84 -13.87 5.89 -13.71
CA PRO A 84 -14.32 4.96 -12.67
C PRO A 84 -14.63 3.58 -13.27
N VAL A 85 -14.22 2.53 -12.56
CA VAL A 85 -14.51 1.14 -12.92
C VAL A 85 -15.62 0.65 -12.01
N ARG A 86 -16.81 0.44 -12.56
CA ARG A 86 -17.89 -0.27 -11.88
C ARG A 86 -17.64 -1.77 -11.94
N ASP A 87 -17.77 -2.44 -10.81
CA ASP A 87 -17.67 -3.90 -10.69
C ASP A 87 -18.41 -4.37 -9.43
N HIS A 88 -18.53 -5.69 -9.30
CA HIS A 88 -18.85 -6.41 -8.09
C HIS A 88 -17.56 -6.74 -7.34
N TRP A 89 -17.22 -5.90 -6.36
CA TRP A 89 -15.98 -5.99 -5.59
C TRP A 89 -16.16 -6.87 -4.35
N LEU A 90 -15.52 -8.04 -4.34
CA LEU A 90 -15.43 -8.92 -3.18
C LEU A 90 -14.41 -8.37 -2.18
N VAL A 91 -14.81 -8.19 -0.92
CA VAL A 91 -13.92 -7.78 0.17
C VAL A 91 -13.10 -8.96 0.65
N LEU A 92 -11.79 -8.92 0.41
CA LEU A 92 -10.85 -10.01 0.73
C LEU A 92 -10.28 -9.90 2.14
N ALA A 93 -9.92 -8.68 2.56
CA ALA A 93 -9.30 -8.43 3.85
C ALA A 93 -9.55 -7.00 4.30
N GLN A 94 -9.65 -6.80 5.61
CA GLN A 94 -9.68 -5.49 6.26
C GLN A 94 -8.81 -5.55 7.51
N TYR A 95 -7.84 -4.65 7.62
CA TYR A 95 -7.01 -4.53 8.82
C TYR A 95 -6.53 -3.10 9.01
N ASP A 96 -6.23 -2.75 10.26
CA ASP A 96 -5.82 -1.42 10.67
C ASP A 96 -4.33 -1.45 11.06
N THR A 97 -3.57 -0.46 10.60
CA THR A 97 -2.19 -0.19 11.00
C THR A 97 -2.14 1.17 11.68
N ALA A 98 -1.40 1.29 12.79
CA ALA A 98 -1.28 2.56 13.52
C ALA A 98 0.17 3.04 13.57
N ASP A 99 0.39 4.33 13.33
CA ASP A 99 1.70 5.00 13.39
C ASP A 99 1.80 6.02 14.54
N GLY A 100 1.04 5.78 15.61
CA GLY A 100 0.95 6.63 16.79
C GLY A 100 -0.09 7.75 16.68
N ARG A 101 -0.13 8.51 15.57
CA ARG A 101 -1.08 9.63 15.40
C ARG A 101 -2.20 9.34 14.41
N LEU A 102 -1.98 8.40 13.50
CA LEU A 102 -2.90 8.02 12.43
C LEU A 102 -3.16 6.52 12.49
N THR A 103 -4.43 6.15 12.47
CA THR A 103 -4.86 4.78 12.19
C THR A 103 -5.22 4.71 10.71
N THR A 104 -4.56 3.85 9.96
CA THR A 104 -4.86 3.59 8.55
C THR A 104 -5.53 2.23 8.44
N ARG A 105 -6.76 2.22 7.95
CA ARG A 105 -7.47 1.02 7.55
C ARG A 105 -7.19 0.70 6.09
N ARG A 106 -6.79 -0.54 5.84
CA ARG A 106 -6.54 -1.10 4.51
C ARG A 106 -7.65 -2.11 4.20
N ILE A 107 -8.33 -1.92 3.07
CA ILE A 107 -9.37 -2.84 2.60
C ILE A 107 -8.98 -3.34 1.21
N TRP A 108 -8.73 -4.64 1.09
CA TRP A 108 -8.42 -5.29 -0.17
C TRP A 108 -9.69 -5.81 -0.83
N LEU A 109 -9.82 -5.50 -2.12
CA LEU A 109 -10.98 -5.82 -2.94
C LEU A 109 -10.55 -6.59 -4.19
N TYR A 110 -11.42 -7.47 -4.68
CA TYR A 110 -11.27 -8.12 -5.98
C TYR A 110 -12.54 -7.96 -6.82
N GLY A 111 -12.40 -7.37 -8.01
CA GLY A 111 -13.47 -7.17 -8.98
C GLY A 111 -13.75 -8.47 -9.73
N ARG A 112 -14.98 -8.98 -9.62
CA ARG A 112 -15.37 -10.27 -10.18
C ARG A 112 -15.46 -10.26 -11.70
N GLU A 113 -15.86 -9.13 -12.28
CA GLU A 113 -16.02 -8.98 -13.72
C GLU A 113 -14.73 -8.47 -14.38
N SER A 114 -14.06 -7.51 -13.75
CA SER A 114 -12.83 -6.90 -14.29
C SER A 114 -11.56 -7.71 -14.00
N GLY A 115 -11.60 -8.62 -13.03
CA GLY A 115 -10.43 -9.37 -12.56
C GLY A 115 -9.38 -8.49 -11.86
N ARG A 116 -9.76 -7.29 -11.43
CA ARG A 116 -8.83 -6.32 -10.82
C ARG A 116 -8.77 -6.47 -9.31
N THR A 117 -7.57 -6.31 -8.77
CA THR A 117 -7.37 -6.11 -7.33
C THR A 117 -7.31 -4.62 -7.04
N ALA A 118 -7.95 -4.18 -5.95
CA ALA A 118 -7.91 -2.79 -5.52
C ALA A 118 -7.69 -2.68 -4.00
N LEU A 119 -7.12 -1.57 -3.59
CA LEU A 119 -6.88 -1.18 -2.20
C LEU A 119 -7.59 0.12 -1.91
N LEU A 120 -8.55 0.08 -0.97
CA LEU A 120 -9.09 1.29 -0.36
C LEU A 120 -8.33 1.61 0.91
N LEU A 121 -8.06 2.89 1.12
CA LEU A 121 -7.49 3.41 2.35
C LEU A 121 -8.52 4.29 3.04
N SER A 122 -8.64 4.13 4.36
CA SER A 122 -9.47 4.97 5.21
C SER A 122 -8.65 5.38 6.42
N PHE A 123 -8.74 6.64 6.82
CA PHE A 123 -7.85 7.23 7.80
C PHE A 123 -8.63 7.70 9.03
N GLY A 124 -8.08 7.44 10.21
CA GLY A 124 -8.61 7.86 11.49
C GLY A 124 -7.55 8.66 12.25
N ALA A 125 -7.77 9.97 12.41
CA ALA A 125 -6.84 10.83 13.12
C ALA A 125 -7.07 10.81 14.63
N ALA A 126 -6.00 10.98 15.41
CA ALA A 126 -6.03 11.15 16.86
C ALA A 126 -6.74 10.00 17.60
N GLY A 127 -6.42 8.75 17.23
CA GLY A 127 -6.97 7.54 17.85
C GLY A 127 -8.40 7.21 17.45
N ARG A 128 -9.03 7.98 16.54
CA ARG A 128 -10.35 7.64 16.00
C ARG A 128 -10.25 6.46 15.04
N THR A 129 -11.29 5.63 15.02
CA THR A 129 -11.42 4.55 14.04
C THR A 129 -11.71 5.12 12.66
N PRO A 130 -11.06 4.61 11.59
CA PRO A 130 -11.39 4.96 10.22
C PRO A 130 -12.87 4.70 9.87
N GLU A 131 -13.51 5.65 9.18
CA GLU A 131 -14.96 5.66 8.96
C GLU A 131 -15.42 4.51 8.05
N LEU A 132 -14.73 4.31 6.92
CA LEU A 132 -15.07 3.24 6.00
C LEU A 132 -14.86 1.87 6.66
N ALA A 133 -15.92 1.08 6.73
CA ALA A 133 -15.88 -0.32 7.14
C ALA A 133 -16.62 -1.17 6.12
N LEU A 134 -15.93 -2.18 5.59
CA LEU A 134 -16.47 -3.15 4.64
C LEU A 134 -16.16 -4.55 5.20
N PRO A 135 -17.16 -5.29 5.70
CA PRO A 135 -16.93 -6.61 6.26
C PRO A 135 -16.29 -7.57 5.25
N VAL A 136 -15.32 -8.36 5.67
CA VAL A 136 -14.69 -9.38 4.81
C VAL A 136 -15.73 -10.40 4.36
N GLY A 137 -15.66 -10.81 3.09
CA GLY A 137 -16.58 -11.78 2.49
C GLY A 137 -17.86 -11.20 1.89
N VAL A 138 -18.10 -9.88 2.02
CA VAL A 138 -19.21 -9.24 1.29
C VAL A 138 -18.78 -8.79 -0.10
N THR A 139 -19.73 -8.72 -1.02
CA THR A 139 -19.54 -8.09 -2.33
C THR A 139 -20.28 -6.75 -2.37
N ILE A 140 -19.63 -5.73 -2.91
CA ILE A 140 -20.23 -4.40 -3.15
C ILE A 140 -20.31 -4.11 -4.66
N ASP A 141 -21.47 -3.65 -5.14
CA ASP A 141 -21.62 -3.07 -6.48
C ASP A 141 -21.28 -1.58 -6.40
N ALA A 142 -20.08 -1.23 -6.87
CA ALA A 142 -19.54 0.10 -6.72
C ALA A 142 -18.57 0.49 -7.85
N GLU A 143 -18.45 1.79 -8.06
CA GLU A 143 -17.39 2.40 -8.85
C GLU A 143 -16.12 2.59 -8.02
N LEU A 144 -14.97 2.19 -8.56
CA LEU A 144 -13.65 2.53 -8.03
C LEU A 144 -12.85 3.36 -9.05
N THR A 145 -12.28 4.47 -8.62
CA THR A 145 -11.39 5.29 -9.46
C THR A 145 -9.93 5.03 -9.05
N PRO A 146 -9.05 4.55 -9.95
CA PRO A 146 -7.67 4.24 -9.59
C PRO A 146 -6.84 5.50 -9.34
N TYR A 147 -5.78 5.35 -8.56
CA TYR A 147 -4.72 6.37 -8.47
C TYR A 147 -3.71 6.16 -9.61
N PRO A 148 -2.99 7.22 -10.02
CA PRO A 148 -1.92 7.07 -10.98
C PRO A 148 -0.72 6.34 -10.39
N GLY A 149 0.12 5.79 -11.26
CA GLY A 149 1.38 5.15 -10.87
C GLY A 149 1.36 3.63 -10.72
N GLY A 150 0.42 2.94 -11.37
CA GLY A 150 0.44 1.48 -11.50
C GLY A 150 0.24 0.70 -10.20
N GLY A 151 0.02 1.39 -9.07
CA GLY A 151 -0.37 0.80 -7.81
C GLY A 151 -1.81 0.34 -7.80
N LEU A 152 -2.20 -0.34 -6.72
CA LEU A 152 -3.55 -0.91 -6.55
C LEU A 152 -4.51 0.03 -5.83
N ARG A 153 -4.06 1.22 -5.43
CA ARG A 153 -4.89 2.17 -4.67
C ARG A 153 -6.02 2.71 -5.54
N ALA A 154 -7.21 2.79 -4.97
CA ALA A 154 -8.38 3.40 -5.60
C ALA A 154 -9.19 4.22 -4.58
N ASP A 155 -9.99 5.15 -5.09
CA ASP A 155 -11.05 5.82 -4.32
C ASP A 155 -12.39 5.15 -4.60
N LEU A 156 -13.19 5.01 -3.54
CA LEU A 156 -14.54 4.48 -3.62
C LEU A 156 -15.49 5.58 -4.10
N GLY A 157 -16.12 5.35 -5.26
CA GLY A 157 -17.14 6.20 -5.83
C GLY A 157 -18.56 5.77 -5.44
N ARG A 158 -19.48 5.88 -6.41
CA ARG A 158 -20.90 5.56 -6.19
C ARG A 158 -21.10 4.08 -5.88
N ARG A 159 -21.97 3.79 -4.91
CA ARG A 159 -22.52 2.46 -4.65
C ARG A 159 -23.90 2.32 -5.27
N PHE A 160 -24.17 1.17 -5.89
CA PHE A 160 -25.40 0.92 -6.63
C PHE A 160 -26.35 -0.03 -5.91
N ALA A 161 -25.85 -0.77 -4.93
CA ALA A 161 -26.63 -1.69 -4.10
C ALA A 161 -26.08 -1.78 -2.67
N THR A 162 -26.90 -2.31 -1.77
CA THR A 162 -26.47 -2.68 -0.41
C THR A 162 -25.47 -3.84 -0.50
N PRO A 163 -24.40 -3.86 0.32
CA PRO A 163 -23.47 -4.99 0.37
C PRO A 163 -24.19 -6.31 0.63
N VAL A 164 -23.83 -7.34 -0.14
CA VAL A 164 -24.44 -8.67 -0.02
C VAL A 164 -23.38 -9.66 0.47
N ALA A 165 -23.72 -10.45 1.48
CA ALA A 165 -22.93 -11.62 1.85
C ALA A 165 -23.09 -12.66 0.74
N VAL A 166 -22.04 -12.89 -0.02
CA VAL A 166 -22.04 -13.91 -1.08
C VAL A 166 -21.22 -15.09 -0.57
N PRO A 167 -21.73 -16.34 -0.63
CA PRO A 167 -20.86 -17.51 -0.55
C PRO A 167 -19.96 -17.47 -1.80
N GLY A 168 -18.84 -16.76 -1.68
CA GLY A 168 -17.98 -16.46 -2.81
C GLY A 168 -17.11 -17.66 -3.16
N THR A 169 -17.17 -18.11 -4.41
CA THR A 169 -16.02 -18.78 -5.01
C THR A 169 -14.81 -17.85 -4.81
N PRO A 170 -13.67 -18.31 -4.28
CA PRO A 170 -12.51 -17.44 -4.14
C PRO A 170 -12.12 -16.84 -5.50
N PRO A 171 -11.42 -15.68 -5.52
CA PRO A 171 -10.78 -15.22 -6.75
C PRO A 171 -9.95 -16.33 -7.38
N PRO A 172 -9.74 -16.32 -8.70
CA PRO A 172 -8.82 -17.23 -9.36
C PRO A 172 -7.43 -17.14 -8.69
N GLY A 173 -6.95 -18.27 -8.18
CA GLY A 173 -5.65 -18.38 -7.54
C GLY A 173 -4.58 -19.01 -8.43
N GLY A 174 -3.32 -18.80 -8.07
CA GLY A 174 -2.15 -19.38 -8.74
C GLY A 174 -1.23 -20.15 -7.78
N PRO A 175 -0.20 -20.84 -8.30
CA PRO A 175 0.86 -21.40 -7.49
C PRO A 175 1.71 -20.29 -6.85
N ALA A 176 2.47 -20.62 -5.79
CA ALA A 176 3.35 -19.66 -5.10
C ALA A 176 4.39 -19.01 -6.02
N GLU A 177 4.87 -19.72 -7.05
CA GLU A 177 5.79 -19.16 -8.05
C GLU A 177 5.16 -18.00 -8.82
N ALA A 178 3.88 -18.09 -9.18
CA ALA A 178 3.16 -17.02 -9.86
C ALA A 178 3.01 -15.79 -8.97
N ALA A 179 2.90 -15.98 -7.64
CA ALA A 179 2.88 -14.88 -6.68
C ALA A 179 4.22 -14.13 -6.64
N LEU A 180 5.35 -14.85 -6.64
CA LEU A 180 6.68 -14.24 -6.69
C LEU A 180 6.91 -13.48 -8.01
N ALA A 181 6.49 -14.07 -9.14
CA ALA A 181 6.56 -13.42 -10.44
C ALA A 181 5.72 -12.12 -10.49
N ALA A 182 4.50 -12.16 -9.95
CA ALA A 182 3.62 -10.99 -9.88
C ALA A 182 4.23 -9.87 -9.03
N TYR A 183 4.84 -10.22 -7.89
CA TYR A 183 5.54 -9.23 -7.06
C TYR A 183 6.75 -8.63 -7.78
N GLY A 184 7.55 -9.45 -8.47
CA GLY A 184 8.67 -8.99 -9.27
C GLY A 184 8.27 -8.05 -10.41
N GLU A 185 7.12 -8.30 -11.05
CA GLU A 185 6.56 -7.37 -12.05
C GLU A 185 6.11 -6.06 -11.39
N ALA A 186 5.42 -6.13 -10.25
CA ALA A 186 4.95 -4.95 -9.54
C ALA A 186 6.12 -4.02 -9.11
N LEU A 187 7.25 -4.60 -8.71
CA LEU A 187 8.46 -3.84 -8.36
C LEU A 187 9.04 -3.03 -9.53
N ARG A 188 8.74 -3.39 -10.78
CA ARG A 188 9.15 -2.60 -11.96
C ARG A 188 8.40 -1.26 -12.03
N GLY A 189 7.15 -1.23 -11.56
CA GLY A 189 6.32 -0.02 -11.51
C GLY A 189 6.46 0.78 -10.21
N ASP A 190 6.76 0.09 -9.11
CA ASP A 190 6.98 0.71 -7.79
C ASP A 190 8.03 -0.08 -6.99
N PRO A 191 9.31 0.32 -7.05
CA PRO A 191 10.40 -0.34 -6.33
C PRO A 191 10.30 -0.29 -4.80
N TRP A 192 9.39 0.50 -4.24
CA TRP A 192 9.22 0.70 -2.78
C TRP A 192 8.02 -0.07 -2.22
N LEU A 193 7.49 -1.05 -2.95
CA LEU A 193 6.43 -1.93 -2.44
C LEU A 193 6.96 -2.80 -1.31
N ASP A 194 6.20 -2.86 -0.22
CA ASP A 194 6.48 -3.74 0.93
C ASP A 194 5.77 -5.10 0.80
N GLY A 195 4.90 -5.24 -0.20
CA GLY A 195 4.17 -6.48 -0.48
C GLY A 195 3.15 -6.34 -1.61
N TRP A 196 2.63 -7.47 -2.06
CA TRP A 196 1.67 -7.56 -3.16
C TRP A 196 0.56 -8.57 -2.85
N PRO A 197 -0.71 -8.22 -3.06
CA PRO A 197 -1.82 -9.14 -2.79
C PRO A 197 -1.84 -10.27 -3.83
N VAL A 198 -1.98 -11.50 -3.35
CA VAL A 198 -2.05 -12.70 -4.20
C VAL A 198 -3.11 -13.66 -3.69
N THR A 199 -3.74 -14.39 -4.61
CA THR A 199 -4.58 -15.54 -4.27
C THR A 199 -3.83 -16.79 -4.65
N LEU A 200 -3.59 -17.66 -3.66
CA LEU A 200 -2.96 -18.94 -3.88
C LEU A 200 -4.01 -20.04 -4.00
N ARG A 201 -3.75 -21.05 -4.84
CA ARG A 201 -4.56 -22.27 -4.93
C ARG A 201 -3.78 -23.47 -4.40
N ASP A 202 -4.50 -24.49 -3.96
CA ASP A 202 -3.95 -25.79 -3.56
C ASP A 202 -2.88 -25.69 -2.45
N VAL A 203 -3.07 -24.75 -1.51
CA VAL A 203 -2.18 -24.55 -0.37
C VAL A 203 -2.63 -25.35 0.85
N ILE A 204 -1.66 -25.84 1.61
CA ILE A 204 -1.87 -26.45 2.92
C ILE A 204 -1.35 -25.44 3.96
N PRO A 205 -2.23 -24.78 4.73
CA PRO A 205 -1.80 -23.93 5.83
C PRO A 205 -0.99 -24.75 6.84
N VAL A 206 0.19 -24.25 7.21
CA VAL A 206 1.01 -24.85 8.27
C VAL A 206 0.95 -23.92 9.47
N PRO A 207 0.30 -24.31 10.58
CA PRO A 207 0.21 -23.46 11.76
C PRO A 207 1.59 -23.07 12.28
N SER A 208 1.77 -21.81 12.63
CA SER A 208 2.94 -21.33 13.38
C SER A 208 2.56 -21.13 14.85
N GLY A 209 3.53 -21.14 15.77
CA GLY A 209 3.27 -21.14 17.22
C GLY A 209 2.44 -19.98 17.78
N GLY A 210 2.08 -18.98 16.97
CA GLY A 210 1.20 -17.85 17.33
C GLY A 210 -0.13 -17.79 16.58
N GLY A 211 -0.46 -18.74 15.69
CA GLY A 211 -1.67 -18.73 14.86
C GLY A 211 -1.53 -19.49 13.54
N TRP A 212 -2.51 -19.34 12.66
CA TRP A 212 -2.46 -19.86 11.29
C TRP A 212 -1.36 -19.22 10.46
#